data_AF-A0A9D1L2B0-F1
#
_entry.id   AF-A0A9D1L2B0-F1
#
_cell.length_a   1.000
_cell.length_b   1.000
_cell.length_c   1.000
_cell.angle_alpha   90.00
_cell.angle_beta   90.00
_cell.angle_gamma   90.00
#
_symmetry.space_group_name_H-M   'P 1'
#
loop_
_entity.id
_entity.type
_entity.pdbx_description
1 polymer ?
#
loop_
_entity_poly.entity_id
_entity_poly.type
_entity_poly.pdbx_seq_one_letter_code
_entity_poly.pdbx_strand_id
1 'polypeptide(L)'
;MTGFILNGISAVTTVNAETLKQILSDNIAATVATCGLAVYFFCTAVVFLSKPEKFGRQYSVQPVDNAGKTEIRVYYGGISFALGLFLVLLAFVFGEPFYSLVGGLVFANTVFFTRFAFTFVDKAWGCPYTKLAIPAEGAFIVLLWICFAIAVAVEGAL
;
A
#
# COMPACT_ATOMS: atom_id res chain seq x y z
N MET A 1 -19.12 27.54 -18.62
CA MET A 1 -18.11 26.50 -18.31
C MET A 1 -17.53 26.62 -16.90
N THR A 2 -17.60 27.76 -16.22
CA THR A 2 -17.13 27.95 -14.83
C THR A 2 -18.07 27.37 -13.76
N GLY A 3 -19.37 27.19 -14.03
CA GLY A 3 -20.33 26.63 -13.06
C GLY A 3 -20.29 25.11 -12.88
N PHE A 4 -19.74 24.35 -13.83
CA PHE A 4 -19.69 22.88 -13.75
C PHE A 4 -18.52 22.38 -12.88
N ILE A 5 -17.41 23.13 -12.85
CA ILE A 5 -16.24 22.80 -12.03
C ILE A 5 -16.50 23.09 -10.54
N LEU A 6 -17.27 24.14 -10.22
CA LEU A 6 -17.61 24.49 -8.84
C LEU A 6 -18.62 23.50 -8.23
N ASN A 7 -19.60 23.01 -9.00
CA ASN A 7 -20.58 22.04 -8.52
C ASN A 7 -20.03 20.62 -8.36
N GLY A 8 -18.93 20.28 -9.07
CA GLY A 8 -18.25 19.00 -8.93
C GLY A 8 -17.35 18.90 -7.69
N ILE A 9 -16.88 20.04 -7.17
CA ILE A 9 -16.03 20.11 -5.96
C ILE A 9 -16.90 20.10 -4.68
N SER A 10 -18.14 20.61 -4.75
CA SER A 10 -19.09 20.63 -3.63
C SER A 10 -19.69 19.26 -3.25
N ALA A 11 -19.38 18.19 -3.98
CA ALA A 11 -19.88 16.84 -3.70
C ALA A 11 -18.82 15.90 -3.09
N VAL A 12 -17.62 16.39 -2.76
CA VAL A 12 -16.70 15.67 -1.88
C VAL A 12 -17.08 16.02 -0.45
N THR A 13 -18.23 15.52 0.01
CA THR A 13 -18.61 15.60 1.41
C THR A 13 -17.72 14.65 2.18
N THR A 14 -16.75 15.18 2.92
CA THR A 14 -16.04 14.45 3.97
C THR A 14 -17.06 13.70 4.81
N VAL A 15 -16.86 12.40 5.00
CA VAL A 15 -17.79 11.58 5.77
C VAL A 15 -17.76 12.04 7.23
N ASN A 16 -18.93 12.35 7.80
CA ASN A 16 -19.00 12.71 9.21
C ASN A 16 -18.63 11.49 10.10
N ALA A 17 -18.28 11.73 11.36
CA ALA A 17 -17.73 10.68 12.22
C ALA A 17 -18.69 9.50 12.48
N GLU A 18 -20.00 9.74 12.57
CA GLU A 18 -21.00 8.70 12.82
C GLU A 18 -21.18 7.80 11.59
N THR A 19 -21.32 8.41 10.42
CA THR A 19 -21.38 7.69 9.14
C THR A 19 -20.09 6.92 8.88
N LEU A 20 -18.94 7.50 9.16
CA LEU A 20 -17.65 6.82 9.00
C LEU A 20 -17.55 5.59 9.91
N LYS A 21 -17.95 5.73 11.17
CA LYS A 21 -17.95 4.60 12.11
C LYS A 21 -18.80 3.44 11.61
N GLN A 22 -19.97 3.73 11.04
CA GLN A 22 -20.85 2.73 10.46
C GLN A 22 -20.20 2.06 9.23
N ILE A 23 -19.67 2.85 8.29
CA ILE A 23 -18.96 2.32 7.12
C ILE A 23 -17.85 1.36 7.53
N LEU A 24 -17.03 1.74 8.50
CA LEU A 24 -15.92 0.92 8.98
C LEU A 24 -16.39 -0.35 9.71
N SER A 25 -17.50 -0.29 10.45
CA SER A 25 -18.08 -1.47 11.10
C SER A 25 -18.74 -2.44 10.12
N ASP A 26 -19.22 -1.93 9.00
CA ASP A 26 -19.83 -2.72 7.94
C ASP A 26 -18.75 -3.29 6.98
N ASN A 27 -17.52 -2.79 7.04
CA ASN A 27 -16.39 -3.18 6.20
C ASN A 27 -15.14 -3.54 7.03
N ILE A 28 -15.28 -4.42 8.02
CA ILE A 28 -14.21 -4.73 8.98
C ILE A 28 -13.00 -5.33 8.26
N ALA A 29 -13.22 -6.29 7.37
CA ALA A 29 -12.13 -6.96 6.66
C ALA A 29 -11.30 -5.98 5.82
N ALA A 30 -11.96 -5.08 5.09
CA ALA A 30 -11.31 -4.05 4.28
C ALA A 30 -10.62 -2.99 5.15
N THR A 31 -11.22 -2.61 6.28
CA THR A 31 -10.63 -1.68 7.24
C THR A 31 -9.34 -2.24 7.86
N VAL A 32 -9.37 -3.50 8.31
CA VAL A 32 -8.20 -4.18 8.88
C VAL A 32 -7.07 -4.27 7.86
N ALA A 33 -7.38 -4.69 6.63
CA ALA A 33 -6.40 -4.77 5.55
C ALA A 33 -5.79 -3.39 5.24
N THR A 34 -6.61 -2.34 5.18
CA THR A 34 -6.15 -0.97 4.95
C THR A 34 -5.20 -0.51 6.06
N CYS A 35 -5.54 -0.76 7.32
CA CYS A 35 -4.66 -0.45 8.45
C CYS A 35 -3.32 -1.18 8.33
N GLY A 36 -3.34 -2.46 7.99
CA GLY A 36 -2.12 -3.26 7.79
C GLY A 36 -1.23 -2.70 6.66
N LEU A 37 -1.84 -2.38 5.52
CA LEU A 37 -1.15 -1.74 4.38
C LEU A 37 -0.56 -0.39 4.76
N ALA A 38 -1.35 0.48 5.42
CA ALA A 38 -0.90 1.80 5.85
C ALA A 38 0.30 1.70 6.80
N VAL A 39 0.24 0.81 7.80
CA VAL A 39 1.35 0.56 8.73
C VAL A 39 2.58 0.08 7.97
N TYR A 40 2.44 -0.89 7.07
CA TYR A 40 3.54 -1.38 6.24
C TYR A 40 4.21 -0.25 5.45
N PHE A 41 3.42 0.58 4.76
CA PHE A 41 3.92 1.66 3.94
C PHE A 41 4.57 2.79 4.76
N PHE A 42 3.97 3.18 5.87
CA PHE A 42 4.56 4.21 6.73
C PHE A 42 5.83 3.72 7.43
N CYS A 43 5.88 2.48 7.90
CA CYS A 43 7.11 1.90 8.44
C CYS A 43 8.22 1.86 7.38
N THR A 44 7.89 1.44 6.16
CA THR A 44 8.82 1.46 5.01
C THR A 44 9.31 2.89 4.73
N ALA A 45 8.38 3.86 4.70
CA ALA A 45 8.69 5.26 4.50
C ALA A 45 9.69 5.79 5.53
N VAL A 46 9.40 5.62 6.82
CA VAL A 46 10.26 6.08 7.92
C VAL A 46 11.66 5.50 7.81
N VAL A 47 11.75 4.20 7.53
CA VAL A 47 13.00 3.45 7.42
C VAL A 47 13.89 4.00 6.28
N PHE A 48 13.34 4.16 5.08
CA PHE A 48 14.09 4.62 3.91
C PHE A 48 14.34 6.13 3.89
N LEU A 49 13.44 6.94 4.45
CA LEU A 49 13.67 8.38 4.64
C LEU A 49 14.75 8.63 5.71
N SER A 50 14.82 7.81 6.76
CA SER A 50 15.78 8.05 7.84
C SER A 50 17.18 7.49 7.53
N LYS A 51 17.26 6.28 6.99
CA LYS A 51 18.54 5.55 6.81
C LYS A 51 18.64 4.87 5.43
N PRO A 52 18.60 5.65 4.33
CA PRO A 52 18.51 5.10 2.96
C PRO A 52 19.66 4.15 2.61
N GLU A 53 20.89 4.43 3.03
CA GLU A 53 22.04 3.56 2.70
C GLU A 53 21.97 2.21 3.42
N LYS A 54 21.63 2.22 4.72
CA LYS A 54 21.58 1.00 5.54
C LYS A 54 20.53 0.05 4.99
N PHE A 55 19.33 0.57 4.75
CA PHE A 55 18.20 -0.24 4.29
C PHE A 55 18.26 -0.50 2.78
N GLY A 56 18.74 0.44 1.97
CA GLY A 56 19.02 0.20 0.54
C GLY A 56 19.95 -0.99 0.33
N ARG A 57 21.03 -1.11 1.10
CA ARG A 57 21.94 -2.26 1.04
C ARG A 57 21.25 -3.60 1.31
N GLN A 58 20.27 -3.64 2.21
CA GLN A 58 19.50 -4.87 2.46
C GLN A 58 18.66 -5.29 1.24
N TYR A 59 18.30 -4.33 0.39
CA TYR A 59 17.58 -4.52 -0.86
C TYR A 59 18.53 -4.65 -2.06
N SER A 60 19.84 -4.79 -1.80
CA SER A 60 20.90 -4.79 -2.82
C SER A 60 21.01 -3.49 -3.64
N VAL A 61 20.48 -2.39 -3.13
CA VAL A 61 20.59 -1.04 -3.71
C VAL A 61 21.72 -0.28 -3.02
N GLN A 62 22.78 0.03 -3.76
CA GLN A 62 23.90 0.81 -3.24
C GLN A 62 23.98 2.16 -3.93
N PRO A 63 23.82 3.28 -3.19
CA PRO A 63 23.97 4.60 -3.78
C PRO A 63 25.44 4.83 -4.12
N VAL A 64 25.70 5.27 -5.36
CA VAL A 64 27.05 5.62 -5.83
C VAL A 64 27.48 6.99 -5.29
N ASP A 65 26.52 7.90 -5.14
CA ASP A 65 26.74 9.27 -4.67
C ASP A 65 25.56 9.77 -3.82
N ASN A 66 25.57 11.07 -3.48
CA ASN A 66 24.48 11.69 -2.72
C ASN A 66 23.15 11.74 -3.50
N ALA A 67 23.18 11.80 -4.82
CA ALA A 67 21.96 11.72 -5.62
C ALA A 67 21.33 10.34 -5.48
N GLY A 68 22.13 9.26 -5.49
CA GLY A 68 21.64 7.90 -5.22
C GLY A 68 20.97 7.76 -3.85
N LYS A 69 21.45 8.46 -2.81
CA LYS A 69 20.78 8.47 -1.50
C LYS A 69 19.42 9.14 -1.57
N THR A 70 19.31 10.24 -2.33
CA THR A 70 18.05 10.94 -2.58
C THR A 70 17.08 10.06 -3.35
N GLU A 71 17.53 9.36 -4.38
CA GLU A 71 16.70 8.42 -5.15
C GLU A 71 16.10 7.33 -4.26
N ILE A 72 16.90 6.75 -3.35
CA ILE A 72 16.39 5.77 -2.37
C ILE A 72 15.30 6.40 -1.48
N ARG A 73 15.51 7.63 -0.99
CA ARG A 73 14.52 8.36 -0.19
C ARG A 73 13.25 8.63 -0.98
N VAL A 74 13.34 8.95 -2.26
CA VAL A 74 12.18 9.24 -3.11
C VAL A 74 11.39 7.97 -3.39
N TYR A 75 12.03 6.96 -3.99
CA TYR A 75 11.32 5.80 -4.51
C TYR A 75 10.92 4.78 -3.45
N TYR A 76 11.75 4.58 -2.42
CA TYR A 76 11.40 3.65 -1.34
C TYR A 76 10.78 4.35 -0.14
N GLY A 77 11.17 5.61 0.12
CA GLY A 77 10.65 6.40 1.22
C GLY A 77 9.37 7.16 0.86
N GLY A 78 9.49 8.14 -0.04
CA GLY A 78 8.45 9.09 -0.42
C GLY A 78 7.25 8.43 -1.09
N ILE A 79 7.47 7.52 -2.04
CA ILE A 79 6.37 6.77 -2.68
C ILE A 79 5.64 5.91 -1.65
N SER A 80 6.35 5.21 -0.77
CA SER A 80 5.72 4.44 0.31
C SER A 80 4.87 5.34 1.21
N PHE A 81 5.38 6.52 1.58
CA PHE A 81 4.61 7.49 2.37
C PHE A 81 3.33 7.91 1.64
N ALA A 82 3.45 8.28 0.36
CA ALA A 82 2.32 8.70 -0.46
C ALA A 82 1.27 7.59 -0.61
N LEU A 83 1.69 6.34 -0.81
CA LEU A 83 0.79 5.17 -0.89
C LEU A 83 0.07 4.94 0.43
N GLY A 84 0.79 4.92 1.56
CA GLY A 84 0.17 4.77 2.88
C GLY A 84 -0.85 5.88 3.16
N LEU A 85 -0.51 7.13 2.83
CA LEU A 85 -1.41 8.26 2.99
C LEU A 85 -2.63 8.16 2.06
N PHE A 86 -2.44 7.79 0.80
CA PHE A 86 -3.52 7.61 -0.16
C PHE A 86 -4.55 6.60 0.33
N LEU A 87 -4.10 5.44 0.82
CA LEU A 87 -4.98 4.39 1.35
C LEU A 87 -5.74 4.84 2.60
N VAL A 88 -5.08 5.58 3.49
CA VAL A 88 -5.70 6.16 4.69
C VAL A 88 -6.75 7.21 4.33
N LEU A 89 -6.45 8.11 3.40
CA LEU A 89 -7.41 9.12 2.95
C LEU A 89 -8.63 8.45 2.31
N LEU A 90 -8.42 7.44 1.48
CA LEU A 90 -9.50 6.71 0.84
C LEU A 90 -10.42 6.04 1.87
N ALA A 91 -9.86 5.31 2.84
CA ALA A 91 -10.68 4.64 3.84
C ALA A 91 -11.32 5.56 4.88
N PHE A 92 -10.56 6.53 5.40
CA PHE A 92 -10.96 7.27 6.62
C PHE A 92 -11.43 8.69 6.38
N VAL A 93 -11.11 9.30 5.22
CA VAL A 93 -11.62 10.63 4.86
C VAL A 93 -12.76 10.53 3.87
N PHE A 94 -12.62 9.63 2.88
CA PHE A 94 -13.64 9.42 1.86
C PHE A 94 -14.61 8.27 2.19
N GLY A 95 -14.34 7.46 3.22
CA GLY A 95 -15.23 6.38 3.64
C GLY A 95 -15.27 5.22 2.67
N GLU A 96 -14.16 4.93 1.99
CA GLU A 96 -14.06 3.91 0.95
C GLU A 96 -13.03 2.81 1.32
N PRO A 97 -13.20 2.10 2.45
CA PRO A 97 -12.25 1.09 2.91
C PRO A 97 -12.13 -0.08 1.93
N PHE A 98 -13.21 -0.48 1.26
CA PHE A 98 -13.18 -1.55 0.25
C PHE A 98 -12.30 -1.18 -0.94
N TYR A 99 -12.46 0.03 -1.50
CA TYR A 99 -11.59 0.47 -2.60
C TYR A 99 -10.14 0.69 -2.16
N SER A 100 -9.90 1.04 -0.89
CA SER A 100 -8.56 1.06 -0.32
C SER A 100 -7.92 -0.33 -0.29
N LEU A 101 -8.65 -1.37 0.14
CA LEU A 101 -8.22 -2.76 0.04
C LEU A 101 -7.95 -3.18 -1.41
N VAL A 102 -8.86 -2.88 -2.34
CA VAL A 102 -8.71 -3.23 -3.76
C VAL A 102 -7.46 -2.58 -4.36
N GLY A 103 -7.24 -1.28 -4.10
CA GLY A 103 -6.03 -0.57 -4.53
C GLY A 103 -4.76 -1.20 -3.94
N GLY A 104 -4.80 -1.55 -2.66
CA GLY A 104 -3.72 -2.28 -1.98
C GLY A 104 -3.43 -3.65 -2.61
N LEU A 105 -4.47 -4.41 -2.96
CA LEU A 105 -4.35 -5.69 -3.66
C LEU A 105 -3.72 -5.54 -5.04
N VAL A 106 -4.16 -4.57 -5.84
CA VAL A 106 -3.56 -4.30 -7.16
C VAL A 106 -2.07 -4.03 -7.02
N PHE A 107 -1.68 -3.18 -6.07
CA PHE A 107 -0.29 -2.88 -5.80
C PHE A 107 0.49 -4.13 -5.33
N ALA A 108 -0.01 -4.83 -4.32
CA ALA A 108 0.68 -5.97 -3.72
C ALA A 108 0.89 -7.10 -4.75
N ASN A 109 -0.16 -7.45 -5.51
CA ASN A 109 -0.06 -8.44 -6.59
C ASN A 109 1.00 -8.01 -7.62
N THR A 110 0.99 -6.75 -8.05
CA THR A 110 1.96 -6.24 -9.03
C THR A 110 3.39 -6.39 -8.52
N VAL A 111 3.67 -5.99 -7.27
CA VAL A 111 5.00 -6.11 -6.65
C VAL A 111 5.44 -7.57 -6.59
N PHE A 112 4.59 -8.45 -6.07
CA PHE A 112 4.94 -9.86 -5.88
C PHE A 112 5.13 -10.59 -7.21
N PHE A 113 4.23 -10.41 -8.19
CA PHE A 113 4.37 -11.07 -9.48
C PHE A 113 5.59 -10.56 -10.24
N THR A 114 5.86 -9.26 -10.20
CA THR A 114 7.08 -8.69 -10.78
C THR A 114 8.30 -9.31 -10.11
N ARG A 115 8.36 -9.29 -8.77
CA ARG A 115 9.48 -9.89 -8.03
C ARG A 115 9.64 -11.37 -8.37
N PHE A 116 8.57 -12.14 -8.32
CA PHE A 116 8.60 -13.57 -8.54
C PHE A 116 9.09 -13.90 -9.95
N ALA A 117 8.50 -13.28 -10.99
CA ALA A 117 8.89 -13.47 -12.37
C ALA A 117 10.36 -13.11 -12.62
N PHE A 118 10.79 -11.91 -12.20
CA PHE A 118 12.16 -11.47 -12.43
C PHE A 118 13.18 -12.16 -11.53
N THR A 119 12.78 -12.71 -10.37
CA THR A 119 13.66 -13.59 -9.59
C THR A 119 14.07 -14.84 -10.38
N PHE A 120 13.17 -15.41 -11.19
CA PHE A 120 13.53 -16.50 -12.09
C PHE A 120 14.44 -16.03 -13.23
N VAL A 121 14.10 -14.92 -13.89
CA VAL A 121 14.87 -14.36 -15.01
C VAL A 121 16.30 -14.04 -14.57
N ASP A 122 16.45 -13.36 -13.45
CA ASP A 122 17.73 -12.88 -12.93
C ASP A 122 18.46 -13.93 -12.08
N LYS A 123 17.87 -15.12 -11.90
CA LYS A 123 18.40 -16.24 -11.09
C LYS A 123 18.73 -15.83 -9.65
N ALA A 124 17.94 -14.91 -9.08
CA ALA A 124 18.19 -14.29 -7.78
C ALA A 124 17.74 -15.12 -6.56
N TRP A 125 17.40 -16.41 -6.74
CA TRP A 125 16.95 -17.30 -5.67
C TRP A 125 17.96 -17.50 -4.53
N GLY A 126 19.25 -17.35 -4.84
CA GLY A 126 20.32 -17.44 -3.84
C GLY A 126 20.40 -16.23 -2.90
N CYS A 127 19.85 -15.09 -3.32
CA CYS A 127 20.00 -13.82 -2.61
C CYS A 127 19.26 -13.83 -1.27
N PRO A 128 19.89 -13.41 -0.15
CA PRO A 128 19.26 -13.39 1.16
C PRO A 128 17.94 -12.62 1.19
N TYR A 129 17.89 -11.49 0.49
CA TYR A 129 16.68 -10.67 0.42
C TYR A 129 15.52 -11.40 -0.26
N THR A 130 15.75 -12.03 -1.42
CA THR A 130 14.72 -12.81 -2.14
C THR A 130 14.13 -13.94 -1.30
N LYS A 131 15.00 -14.65 -0.56
CA LYS A 131 14.58 -15.75 0.33
C LYS A 131 13.65 -15.30 1.46
N LEU A 132 13.72 -14.03 1.85
CA LEU A 132 12.81 -13.42 2.81
C LEU A 132 11.59 -12.78 2.13
N ALA A 133 11.81 -12.03 1.05
CA ALA A 133 10.82 -11.20 0.40
C ALA A 133 9.70 -12.04 -0.23
N ILE A 134 10.02 -13.10 -0.97
CA ILE A 134 8.99 -13.91 -1.64
C ILE A 134 8.04 -14.57 -0.63
N PRO A 135 8.50 -15.25 0.44
CA PRO A 135 7.59 -15.80 1.45
C PRO A 135 6.77 -14.72 2.17
N ALA A 136 7.40 -13.61 2.54
CA ALA A 136 6.73 -12.54 3.28
C ALA A 136 5.65 -11.83 2.43
N GLU A 137 6.00 -11.45 1.20
CA GLU A 137 5.06 -10.84 0.25
C GLU A 137 3.96 -11.81 -0.16
N GLY A 138 4.29 -13.09 -0.35
CA GLY A 138 3.30 -14.13 -0.65
C GLY A 138 2.29 -14.32 0.49
N ALA A 139 2.76 -14.43 1.74
CA ALA A 139 1.88 -14.51 2.91
C ALA A 139 1.02 -13.25 3.06
N PHE A 140 1.61 -12.07 2.84
CA PHE A 140 0.89 -10.80 2.91
C PHE A 140 -0.25 -10.73 1.87
N ILE A 141 0.01 -11.12 0.62
CA ILE A 141 -1.01 -11.16 -0.44
C ILE A 141 -2.12 -12.16 -0.13
N VAL A 142 -1.79 -13.33 0.41
CA VAL A 142 -2.80 -14.31 0.84
C VAL A 142 -3.73 -13.70 1.90
N LEU A 143 -3.18 -13.00 2.89
CA LEU A 143 -3.99 -12.33 3.91
C LEU A 143 -4.89 -11.25 3.30
N LEU A 144 -4.39 -10.45 2.36
CA LEU A 144 -5.20 -9.44 1.66
C LEU A 144 -6.34 -10.08 0.85
N TRP A 145 -6.09 -11.20 0.18
CA TRP A 145 -7.12 -11.96 -0.53
C TRP A 145 -8.15 -12.58 0.41
N ILE A 146 -7.75 -13.03 1.61
CA ILE A 146 -8.69 -13.47 2.65
C ILE A 146 -9.59 -12.31 3.07
N CYS A 147 -9.02 -11.13 3.34
CA CYS A 147 -9.79 -9.94 3.66
C CYS A 147 -10.76 -9.55 2.54
N PHE A 148 -10.33 -9.64 1.28
CA PHE A 148 -11.19 -9.39 0.13
C PHE A 148 -12.32 -10.39 0.01
N ALA A 149 -12.04 -11.69 0.19
CA ALA A 149 -13.05 -12.73 0.16
C ALA A 149 -14.09 -12.53 1.28
N ILE A 150 -13.66 -12.15 2.49
CA ILE A 150 -14.57 -11.83 3.59
C ILE A 150 -15.40 -10.59 3.24
N ALA A 151 -14.77 -9.51 2.76
CA ALA A 151 -15.46 -8.27 2.39
C ALA A 151 -16.57 -8.51 1.34
N VAL A 152 -16.29 -9.36 0.34
CA VAL A 152 -17.27 -9.67 -0.71
C VAL A 152 -18.31 -10.69 -0.26
N ALA A 153 -17.90 -11.82 0.30
CA ALA A 153 -18.79 -12.96 0.52
C ALA A 153 -19.55 -12.90 1.85
N VAL A 154 -19.04 -12.14 2.83
CA VAL A 154 -19.63 -12.05 4.17
C VAL A 154 -20.17 -10.64 4.44
N GLU A 155 -19.42 -9.60 4.08
CA GLU A 155 -19.80 -8.21 4.37
C GLU A 155 -20.64 -7.57 3.26
N GLY A 156 -20.71 -8.18 2.07
CA GLY A 156 -21.57 -7.71 0.97
C GLY A 156 -21.09 -6.42 0.32
N ALA A 157 -19.77 -6.21 0.21
CA ALA A 157 -19.17 -4.99 -0.32
C ALA A 157 -19.35 -4.77 -1.86
N LEU A 158 -20.18 -5.57 -2.55
CA LEU A 158 -20.49 -5.49 -3.98
C LEU A 158 -21.99 -5.29 -4.24
#